data_AF-A0A8J6M6P1-F1
#
_entry.id   AF-A0A8J6M6P1-F1
#
_cell.length_a   1.000
_cell.length_b   1.000
_cell.length_c   1.000
_cell.angle_alpha   90.00
_cell.angle_beta   90.00
_cell.angle_gamma   90.00
#
_symmetry.space_group_name_H-M   'P 1'
#
loop_
_entity.id
_entity.type
_entity.pdbx_description
1 polymer ?
#
loop_
_entity_poly.entity_id
_entity_poly.type
_entity_poly.pdbx_seq_one_letter_code
_entity_poly.pdbx_strand_id
1 'polypeptide(L)'
;GKVYGAVRYPQKVDMGWLSKITNIPSTIVSVGITPIDNGSLISAISKSIVQQRGAADSAKDPLTRQRAEKAAEDGEKIMQRIDQEGETVAMMSLTVMPIAQDEVNFTKVCRRVESAFNIQKCKVRTLANLQKEGFQSISPTYPANSTVDSIVSRIIPMSTFVGGFPFASSGYNDGRGYYFAKDSNGGLVILDTWERGNDRTNSSFVIMGVAGIGKSTVVKHIMLSEYMKGTKILCIDPES
;
A
#
# COMPACT_ATOMS: atom_id res chain seq x y z
N GLY A 1 13.11 -14.15 -12.49
CA GLY A 1 12.07 -13.41 -11.74
C GLY A 1 12.51 -13.25 -10.29
N LYS A 2 11.99 -12.24 -9.59
CA LYS A 2 12.22 -12.03 -8.15
C LYS A 2 10.87 -12.03 -7.45
N VAL A 3 10.78 -12.69 -6.30
CA VAL A 3 9.61 -12.60 -5.42
C VAL A 3 10.07 -11.97 -4.11
N TYR A 4 9.34 -10.96 -3.69
CA TYR A 4 9.56 -10.21 -2.48
C TYR A 4 8.51 -10.62 -1.44
N GLY A 5 8.95 -10.79 -0.20
CA GLY A 5 8.08 -11.06 0.95
C GLY A 5 8.21 -9.96 1.99
N ALA A 6 7.08 -9.45 2.49
CA ALA A 6 7.08 -8.52 3.61
C ALA A 6 7.44 -9.28 4.89
N VAL A 7 8.49 -8.84 5.58
CA VAL A 7 8.96 -9.48 6.83
C VAL A 7 8.70 -8.63 8.07
N ARG A 8 8.33 -7.36 7.88
CA ARG A 8 7.97 -6.42 8.94
C ARG A 8 6.96 -5.40 8.42
N TYR A 9 5.91 -5.17 9.19
CA TYR A 9 4.89 -4.16 8.93
C TYR A 9 5.04 -2.97 9.90
N PRO A 10 4.55 -1.79 9.52
CA PRO A 10 4.46 -0.64 10.42
C PRO A 10 3.49 -0.90 11.57
N GLN A 11 3.75 -0.29 12.72
CA GLN A 11 2.89 -0.39 13.91
C GLN A 11 1.69 0.55 13.87
N LYS A 12 1.83 1.65 13.13
CA LYS A 12 0.78 2.63 12.86
C LYS A 12 0.71 2.77 11.37
N VAL A 13 -0.48 2.58 10.84
CA VAL A 13 -0.76 2.68 9.42
C VAL A 13 -1.69 3.84 9.17
N ASP A 14 -1.40 4.60 8.11
CA ASP A 14 -2.35 5.56 7.57
C ASP A 14 -3.43 4.81 6.79
N MET A 15 -4.60 5.43 6.64
CA MET A 15 -5.65 4.88 5.80
C MET A 15 -5.15 4.71 4.36
N GLY A 16 -5.40 3.55 3.76
CA GLY A 16 -4.97 3.19 2.41
C GLY A 16 -3.47 2.82 2.28
N TRP A 17 -2.75 2.56 3.37
CA TRP A 17 -1.30 2.26 3.31
C TRP A 17 -0.95 1.10 2.36
N LEU A 18 -1.73 0.01 2.39
CA LEU A 18 -1.48 -1.19 1.59
C LEU A 18 -1.83 -0.97 0.10
N SER A 19 -2.74 -0.05 -0.21
CA SER A 19 -3.13 0.22 -1.61
C SER A 19 -1.95 0.73 -2.44
N LYS A 20 -1.02 1.46 -1.81
CA LYS A 20 0.24 1.91 -2.43
C LYS A 20 1.18 0.76 -2.76
N ILE A 21 1.02 -0.39 -2.10
CA ILE A 21 1.81 -1.60 -2.34
C ILE A 21 1.10 -2.51 -3.36
N THR A 22 -0.21 -2.71 -3.24
CA THR A 22 -0.98 -3.59 -4.11
C THR A 22 -1.19 -3.03 -5.51
N ASN A 23 -1.19 -1.71 -5.67
CA ASN A 23 -1.39 -1.05 -6.96
C ASN A 23 -0.09 -0.64 -7.66
N ILE A 24 1.06 -1.21 -7.30
CA ILE A 24 2.32 -0.92 -8.02
C ILE A 24 2.20 -1.48 -9.44
N PRO A 25 2.35 -0.65 -10.49
CA PRO A 25 2.21 -1.15 -11.86
C PRO A 25 3.25 -2.22 -12.18
N SER A 26 2.90 -3.15 -13.07
CA SER A 26 3.78 -4.25 -13.49
C SER A 26 4.22 -5.15 -12.33
N THR A 27 3.34 -5.36 -11.35
CA THR A 27 3.56 -6.32 -10.26
C THR A 27 2.33 -7.21 -10.10
N ILE A 28 2.56 -8.43 -9.63
CA ILE A 28 1.52 -9.26 -9.03
C ILE A 28 1.72 -9.18 -7.52
N VAL A 29 0.63 -8.99 -6.79
CA VAL A 29 0.64 -8.93 -5.32
C VAL A 29 -0.34 -9.97 -4.80
N SER A 30 0.11 -10.79 -3.86
CA SER A 30 -0.74 -11.71 -3.11
C SER A 30 -0.79 -11.28 -1.65
N VAL A 31 -2.00 -11.22 -1.12
CA VAL A 31 -2.28 -10.93 0.29
C VAL A 31 -3.02 -12.13 0.87
N GLY A 32 -2.35 -12.86 1.76
CA GLY A 32 -2.95 -13.95 2.51
C GLY A 32 -3.36 -13.47 3.89
N ILE A 33 -4.55 -13.86 4.34
CA ILE A 33 -5.04 -13.59 5.69
C ILE A 33 -5.61 -14.87 6.25
N THR A 34 -5.03 -15.29 7.38
CA THR A 34 -5.47 -16.45 8.13
C THR A 34 -5.92 -15.98 9.50
N PRO A 35 -7.23 -16.07 9.83
CA PRO A 35 -7.72 -15.77 11.17
C PRO A 35 -7.03 -16.65 12.20
N ILE A 36 -6.79 -16.12 13.40
CA ILE A 36 -6.19 -16.87 14.50
C ILE A 36 -7.15 -16.84 15.69
N ASP A 37 -7.25 -17.96 16.40
CA ASP A 37 -7.94 -18.00 17.68
C ASP A 37 -7.17 -17.22 18.75
N ASN A 38 -7.83 -16.24 19.35
CA ASN A 38 -7.25 -15.29 20.30
C ASN A 38 -6.60 -16.00 21.50
N GLY A 39 -7.15 -17.11 21.98
CA GLY A 39 -6.63 -17.84 23.14
C GLY A 39 -5.23 -18.42 22.90
N SER A 40 -5.05 -19.14 21.79
CA SER A 40 -3.75 -19.68 21.40
C SER A 40 -2.71 -18.57 21.14
N LEU A 41 -3.15 -17.44 20.60
CA LEU A 41 -2.28 -16.34 20.21
C LEU A 41 -1.78 -15.53 21.40
N ILE A 42 -2.60 -15.26 22.41
CA ILE A 42 -2.15 -14.58 23.64
C ILE A 42 -1.00 -15.39 24.28
N SER A 43 -1.12 -16.72 24.32
CA SER A 43 -0.07 -17.58 24.87
C SER A 43 1.22 -17.52 24.04
N ALA A 44 1.11 -17.48 22.71
CA ALA A 44 2.26 -17.38 21.80
C ALA A 44 2.95 -16.01 21.90
N ILE A 45 2.17 -14.92 21.97
CA ILE A 45 2.70 -13.56 22.16
C ILE A 45 3.38 -13.46 23.53
N SER A 46 2.78 -13.98 24.60
CA SER A 46 3.40 -14.00 25.93
C SER A 46 4.76 -14.71 25.90
N LYS A 47 4.84 -15.89 25.28
CA LYS A 47 6.09 -16.62 25.12
C LYS A 47 7.12 -15.83 24.30
N SER A 48 6.68 -15.13 23.24
CA SER A 48 7.52 -14.29 22.42
C SER A 48 8.06 -13.07 23.19
N ILE A 49 7.23 -12.40 24.00
CA ILE A 49 7.64 -11.27 24.86
C ILE A 49 8.74 -11.73 25.83
N VAL A 50 8.54 -12.86 26.51
CA VAL A 50 9.54 -13.42 27.44
C VAL A 50 10.85 -13.72 26.70
N GLN A 51 10.77 -14.31 25.50
CA GLN A 51 11.95 -14.61 24.69
C GLN A 51 12.68 -13.33 24.23
N GLN A 52 11.96 -12.30 23.81
CA GLN A 52 12.56 -11.04 23.37
C GLN A 52 13.17 -10.24 24.53
N ARG A 53 12.52 -10.23 25.71
CA ARG A 53 13.11 -9.66 26.93
C ARG A 53 14.40 -10.41 27.31
N GLY A 54 14.38 -11.74 27.32
CA GLY A 54 15.58 -12.54 27.57
C GLY A 54 16.70 -12.32 26.54
N ALA A 55 16.34 -12.12 25.27
CA ALA A 55 17.29 -11.78 24.22
C ALA A 55 17.89 -10.37 24.40
N ALA A 56 17.10 -9.40 24.88
CA ALA A 56 17.59 -8.07 25.21
C ALA A 56 18.57 -8.08 26.38
N ASP A 57 18.25 -8.84 27.44
CA ASP A 57 19.12 -9.01 28.62
C ASP A 57 20.45 -9.69 28.26
N SER A 58 20.42 -10.61 27.29
CA SER A 58 21.60 -11.36 26.83
C SER A 58 22.42 -10.63 25.74
N ALA A 59 21.88 -9.57 25.14
CA ALA A 59 22.52 -8.88 24.01
C ALA A 59 23.66 -7.97 24.49
N LYS A 60 24.86 -8.19 23.94
CA LYS A 60 26.04 -7.37 24.21
C LYS A 60 26.08 -6.06 23.41
N ASP A 61 25.46 -6.05 22.23
CA ASP A 61 25.42 -4.88 21.35
C ASP A 61 24.19 -3.99 21.67
N PRO A 62 24.38 -2.68 21.90
CA PRO A 62 23.28 -1.78 22.24
C PRO A 62 22.14 -1.75 21.21
N LEU A 63 22.47 -1.88 19.91
CA LEU A 63 21.46 -1.80 18.84
C LEU A 63 20.57 -3.05 18.81
N THR A 64 21.15 -4.23 19.00
CA THR A 64 20.40 -5.50 19.10
C THR A 64 19.56 -5.55 20.36
N ARG A 65 20.09 -5.10 21.51
CA ARG A 65 19.32 -4.96 22.75
C ARG A 65 18.09 -4.06 22.58
N GLN A 66 18.29 -2.84 22.07
CA GLN A 66 17.20 -1.89 21.87
C GLN A 66 16.13 -2.44 20.91
N ARG A 67 16.53 -3.19 19.88
CA ARG A 67 15.58 -3.82 18.94
C ARG A 67 14.75 -4.91 19.61
N ALA A 68 15.36 -5.71 20.48
CA ALA A 68 14.68 -6.78 21.21
C ALA A 68 13.74 -6.22 22.29
N GLU A 69 14.17 -5.22 23.06
CA GLU A 69 13.32 -4.48 24.01
C GLU A 69 12.09 -3.89 23.32
N LYS A 70 12.31 -3.18 22.21
CA LYS A 70 11.20 -2.61 21.43
C LYS A 70 10.25 -3.67 20.90
N ALA A 71 10.76 -4.82 20.43
CA ALA A 71 9.92 -5.91 19.98
C ALA A 71 9.06 -6.50 21.12
N ALA A 72 9.59 -6.55 22.35
CA ALA A 72 8.84 -6.99 23.53
C ALA A 72 7.73 -5.99 23.91
N GLU A 73 8.04 -4.68 23.97
CA GLU A 73 7.05 -3.62 24.20
C GLU A 73 5.94 -3.61 23.14
N ASP A 74 6.31 -3.84 21.88
CA ASP A 74 5.37 -3.93 20.77
C ASP A 74 4.43 -5.13 20.94
N GLY A 75 4.95 -6.26 21.40
CA GLY A 75 4.17 -7.45 21.75
C GLY A 75 3.19 -7.20 22.89
N GLU A 76 3.61 -6.50 23.94
CA GLU A 76 2.76 -6.13 25.08
C GLU A 76 1.60 -5.23 24.64
N LYS A 77 1.85 -4.24 23.76
CA LYS A 77 0.79 -3.39 23.20
C LYS A 77 -0.22 -4.19 22.38
N ILE A 78 0.24 -5.15 21.58
CA ILE A 78 -0.66 -6.02 20.81
C ILE A 78 -1.49 -6.88 21.77
N MET A 79 -0.87 -7.48 22.79
CA MET A 79 -1.57 -8.28 23.80
C MET A 79 -2.63 -7.44 24.54
N GLN A 80 -2.30 -6.21 24.93
CA GLN A 80 -3.21 -5.31 25.62
C GLN A 80 -4.44 -4.97 24.76
N ARG A 81 -4.26 -4.70 23.47
CA ARG A 81 -5.39 -4.44 22.55
C ARG A 81 -6.29 -5.65 22.36
N ILE A 82 -5.71 -6.85 22.29
CA ILE A 82 -6.49 -8.09 22.17
C ILE A 82 -7.33 -8.33 23.43
N ASP A 83 -6.71 -8.20 24.61
CA ASP A 83 -7.34 -8.56 25.88
C ASP A 83 -8.30 -7.49 26.41
N GLN A 84 -7.95 -6.20 26.28
CA GLN A 84 -8.76 -5.09 26.81
C GLN A 84 -9.76 -4.51 25.81
N GLU A 85 -9.42 -4.46 24.51
CA GLU A 85 -10.26 -3.81 23.48
C GLU A 85 -11.05 -4.84 22.64
N GLY A 86 -10.83 -6.14 22.85
CA GLY A 86 -11.50 -7.21 22.10
C GLY A 86 -11.11 -7.24 20.62
N GLU A 87 -9.94 -6.70 20.27
CA GLU A 87 -9.50 -6.60 18.88
C GLU A 87 -9.11 -7.98 18.32
N THR A 88 -9.74 -8.38 17.21
CA THR A 88 -9.37 -9.61 16.49
C THR A 88 -8.05 -9.41 15.75
N VAL A 89 -7.20 -10.43 15.79
CA VAL A 89 -5.94 -10.47 15.03
C VAL A 89 -5.95 -11.57 13.98
N ALA A 90 -5.13 -11.40 12.95
CA ALA A 90 -4.91 -12.40 11.93
C ALA A 90 -3.43 -12.49 11.55
N MET A 91 -3.03 -13.63 11.01
CA MET A 91 -1.76 -13.74 10.30
C MET A 91 -1.92 -13.19 8.89
N MET A 92 -1.16 -12.16 8.56
CA MET A 92 -1.10 -11.61 7.21
C MET A 92 0.23 -11.96 6.55
N SER A 93 0.15 -12.48 5.33
CA SER A 93 1.27 -12.65 4.41
C SER A 93 1.11 -11.68 3.22
N LEU A 94 2.20 -11.04 2.82
CA LEU A 94 2.24 -10.13 1.69
C LEU A 94 3.44 -10.47 0.82
N THR A 95 3.17 -10.90 -0.41
CA THR A 95 4.18 -11.22 -1.40
C THR A 95 3.97 -10.42 -2.67
N VAL A 96 5.07 -9.95 -3.28
CA VAL A 96 5.06 -9.11 -4.48
C VAL A 96 6.05 -9.65 -5.49
N MET A 97 5.60 -9.83 -6.73
CA MET A 97 6.42 -10.26 -7.85
C MET A 97 6.42 -9.19 -8.96
N PRO A 98 7.55 -8.48 -9.18
CA PRO A 98 7.74 -7.64 -10.35
C PRO A 98 7.69 -8.44 -11.65
N ILE A 99 7.09 -7.85 -12.69
CA ILE A 99 7.02 -8.40 -14.04
C ILE A 99 7.52 -7.34 -15.02
N ALA A 100 8.39 -7.74 -15.94
CA ALA A 100 8.79 -6.94 -17.08
C ALA A 100 9.34 -7.87 -18.17
N GLN A 101 9.34 -7.39 -19.43
CA GLN A 101 9.89 -8.11 -20.57
C GLN A 101 11.41 -7.91 -20.69
N ASP A 102 11.89 -6.69 -20.41
CA ASP A 102 13.31 -6.33 -20.50
C ASP A 102 13.97 -6.19 -19.12
N GLU A 103 15.26 -6.51 -19.03
CA GLU A 103 16.05 -6.44 -17.79
C GLU A 103 16.16 -5.01 -17.21
N VAL A 104 16.28 -4.02 -18.09
CA VAL A 104 16.32 -2.60 -17.69
C VAL A 104 15.00 -2.19 -17.02
N ASN A 105 13.87 -2.59 -17.60
CA ASN A 105 12.55 -2.30 -17.06
C ASN A 105 12.29 -3.11 -15.78
N PHE A 106 12.71 -4.38 -15.74
CA PHE A 106 12.62 -5.22 -14.56
C PHE A 106 13.32 -4.60 -13.35
N THR A 107 14.53 -4.08 -13.55
CA THR A 107 15.31 -3.42 -12.50
C THR A 107 14.62 -2.16 -11.98
N LYS A 108 14.00 -1.36 -12.87
CA LYS A 108 13.22 -0.19 -12.48
C LYS A 108 12.01 -0.57 -11.62
N VAL A 109 11.27 -1.62 -12.00
CA VAL A 109 10.10 -2.09 -11.23
C VAL A 109 10.54 -2.62 -9.87
N CYS A 110 11.63 -3.40 -9.79
CA CYS A 110 12.17 -3.87 -8.51
C CYS A 110 12.51 -2.72 -7.56
N ARG A 111 13.20 -1.68 -8.06
CA ARG A 111 13.51 -0.48 -7.26
C ARG A 111 12.25 0.24 -6.80
N ARG A 112 11.21 0.30 -7.64
CA ARG A 112 9.91 0.89 -7.27
C ARG A 112 9.21 0.10 -6.17
N VAL A 113 9.23 -1.23 -6.23
CA VAL A 113 8.71 -2.09 -5.16
C VAL A 113 9.44 -1.81 -3.84
N GLU A 114 10.76 -1.89 -3.82
CA GLU A 114 11.54 -1.62 -2.60
C GLU A 114 11.28 -0.22 -2.04
N SER A 115 11.18 0.79 -2.91
CA SER A 115 10.88 2.17 -2.51
C SER A 115 9.47 2.30 -1.89
N ALA A 116 8.46 1.68 -2.50
CA ALA A 116 7.08 1.73 -2.01
C ALA A 116 6.95 1.11 -0.61
N PHE A 117 7.57 -0.06 -0.39
CA PHE A 117 7.62 -0.70 0.93
C PHE A 117 8.32 0.19 1.97
N ASN A 118 9.46 0.80 1.61
CA ASN A 118 10.17 1.70 2.51
C ASN A 118 9.35 2.94 2.90
N ILE A 119 8.61 3.54 1.96
CA ILE A 119 7.72 4.68 2.24
C ILE A 119 6.62 4.27 3.22
N GLN A 120 6.08 3.06 3.10
CA GLN A 120 5.11 2.49 4.04
C GLN A 120 5.75 1.97 5.33
N LYS A 121 7.04 2.24 5.58
CA LYS A 121 7.80 1.74 6.74
C LYS A 121 7.74 0.22 6.89
N CYS A 122 7.47 -0.49 5.80
CA CYS A 122 7.50 -1.94 5.71
C CYS A 122 8.91 -2.40 5.35
N LYS A 123 9.35 -3.54 5.91
CA LYS A 123 10.60 -4.18 5.49
C LYS A 123 10.27 -5.33 4.57
N VAL A 124 10.84 -5.30 3.38
CA VAL A 124 10.70 -6.36 2.38
C VAL A 124 12.02 -7.10 2.20
N ARG A 125 11.96 -8.40 1.88
CA ARG A 125 13.12 -9.22 1.52
C ARG A 125 12.84 -10.03 0.27
N THR A 126 13.86 -10.20 -0.56
CA THR A 126 13.81 -11.16 -1.66
C THR A 126 13.81 -12.58 -1.08
N LEU A 127 12.90 -13.43 -1.58
CA LEU A 127 12.88 -14.87 -1.30
C LEU A 127 14.00 -15.57 -2.09
N ALA A 128 15.24 -15.35 -1.67
CA ALA A 128 16.43 -15.92 -2.31
C ALA A 128 16.44 -17.45 -2.11
N ASN A 129 16.75 -18.18 -3.19
CA ASN A 129 16.72 -19.64 -3.26
C ASN A 129 15.34 -20.28 -2.99
N LEU A 130 14.29 -19.47 -2.98
CA LEU A 130 12.90 -19.89 -2.80
C LEU A 130 12.02 -19.36 -3.94
N GLN A 131 12.57 -19.26 -5.15
CA GLN A 131 11.87 -18.66 -6.29
C GLN A 131 10.68 -19.52 -6.73
N LYS A 132 10.81 -20.85 -6.67
CA LYS A 132 9.74 -21.79 -6.99
C LYS A 132 8.61 -21.68 -5.96
N GLU A 133 8.96 -21.72 -4.69
CA GLU A 133 8.05 -21.64 -3.56
C GLU A 133 7.36 -20.28 -3.49
N GLY A 134 8.10 -19.20 -3.75
CA GLY A 134 7.56 -17.84 -3.84
C GLY A 134 6.59 -17.68 -5.01
N PHE A 135 6.85 -18.31 -6.15
CA PHE A 135 5.93 -18.33 -7.28
C PHE A 135 4.66 -19.15 -6.98
N GLN A 136 4.79 -20.28 -6.28
CA GLN A 136 3.64 -21.05 -5.82
C GLN A 136 2.78 -20.24 -4.84
N SER A 137 3.42 -19.57 -3.87
CA SER A 137 2.75 -18.76 -2.85
C SER A 137 2.01 -17.53 -3.42
N ILE A 138 2.49 -16.96 -4.53
CA ILE A 138 1.81 -15.82 -5.18
C ILE A 138 0.65 -16.25 -6.08
N SER A 139 0.63 -17.51 -6.51
CA SER A 139 -0.40 -18.04 -7.39
C SER A 139 -1.63 -18.46 -6.59
N PRO A 140 -2.85 -18.10 -7.02
CA PRO A 140 -4.08 -18.51 -6.33
C PRO A 140 -4.39 -20.02 -6.46
N THR A 141 -3.68 -20.74 -7.34
CA THR A 141 -3.94 -22.15 -7.64
C THR A 141 -3.19 -23.14 -6.76
N TYR A 142 -2.19 -22.68 -6.01
CA TYR A 142 -1.36 -23.55 -5.18
C TYR A 142 -1.72 -23.38 -3.70
N PRO A 143 -1.58 -24.45 -2.90
CA PRO A 143 -1.75 -24.34 -1.45
C PRO A 143 -0.66 -23.46 -0.84
N ALA A 144 -0.96 -22.88 0.33
CA ALA A 144 0.01 -22.11 1.10
C ALA A 144 1.26 -22.95 1.39
N ASN A 145 2.43 -22.36 1.14
CA ASN A 145 3.71 -23.03 1.37
C ASN A 145 4.25 -22.64 2.75
N SER A 146 4.33 -23.62 3.65
CA SER A 146 4.75 -23.41 5.05
C SER A 146 6.13 -22.75 5.18
N THR A 147 7.06 -23.04 4.26
CA THR A 147 8.39 -22.43 4.25
C THR A 147 8.31 -20.93 3.96
N VAL A 148 7.52 -20.54 2.96
CA VAL A 148 7.34 -19.11 2.62
C VAL A 148 6.55 -18.40 3.72
N ASP A 149 5.45 -19.00 4.19
CA ASP A 149 4.63 -18.46 5.26
C ASP A 149 5.43 -18.23 6.54
N SER A 150 6.35 -19.12 6.91
CA SER A 150 7.22 -18.90 8.08
C SER A 150 8.06 -17.62 7.97
N ILE A 151 8.39 -17.21 6.74
CA ILE A 151 9.19 -16.01 6.47
C ILE A 151 8.31 -14.75 6.46
N VAL A 152 7.15 -14.81 5.80
CA VAL A 152 6.34 -13.62 5.47
C VAL A 152 5.12 -13.40 6.37
N SER A 153 4.59 -14.45 6.99
CA SER A 153 3.40 -14.35 7.82
C SER A 153 3.71 -13.63 9.12
N ARG A 154 2.97 -12.56 9.41
CA ARG A 154 3.07 -11.81 10.67
C ARG A 154 1.70 -11.60 11.25
N ILE A 155 1.62 -11.64 12.57
CA ILE A 155 0.42 -11.27 13.30
C ILE A 155 0.21 -9.77 13.11
N ILE A 156 -0.99 -9.39 12.69
CA ILE A 156 -1.42 -8.01 12.61
C ILE A 156 -2.83 -7.85 13.20
N PRO A 157 -3.15 -6.67 13.76
CA PRO A 157 -4.51 -6.33 14.12
C PRO A 157 -5.40 -6.23 12.88
N MET A 158 -6.65 -6.71 12.96
CA MET A 158 -7.58 -6.63 11.83
C MET A 158 -7.88 -5.18 11.44
N SER A 159 -7.88 -4.24 12.38
CA SER A 159 -8.02 -2.81 12.08
C SER A 159 -6.91 -2.29 11.16
N THR A 160 -5.69 -2.80 11.30
CA THR A 160 -4.52 -2.42 10.48
C THR A 160 -4.68 -2.93 9.05
N PHE A 161 -5.25 -4.13 8.89
CA PHE A 161 -5.58 -4.66 7.57
C PHE A 161 -6.74 -3.89 6.91
N VAL A 162 -7.85 -3.68 7.63
CA VAL A 162 -9.03 -2.97 7.12
C VAL A 162 -8.69 -1.53 6.75
N GLY A 163 -7.91 -0.84 7.58
CA GLY A 163 -7.40 0.50 7.28
C GLY A 163 -6.50 0.54 6.04
N GLY A 164 -5.92 -0.60 5.65
CA GLY A 164 -5.16 -0.77 4.42
C GLY A 164 -5.96 -1.42 3.30
N PHE A 165 -7.26 -1.15 3.14
CA PHE A 165 -8.05 -1.85 2.13
C PHE A 165 -7.35 -1.84 0.73
N PRO A 166 -6.96 -3.01 0.19
CA PRO A 166 -6.00 -3.09 -0.92
C PRO A 166 -6.59 -2.60 -2.26
N PHE A 167 -7.92 -2.53 -2.32
CA PHE A 167 -8.69 -2.03 -3.46
C PHE A 167 -9.14 -0.58 -3.27
N ALA A 168 -8.62 0.13 -2.28
CA ALA A 168 -8.82 1.57 -2.16
C ALA A 168 -8.11 2.26 -3.33
N SER A 169 -8.82 2.37 -4.45
CA SER A 169 -8.45 3.19 -5.59
C SER A 169 -8.71 4.65 -5.24
N SER A 170 -7.65 5.47 -5.27
CA SER A 170 -7.73 6.92 -5.14
C SER A 170 -8.13 7.62 -6.44
N GLY A 171 -8.64 6.88 -7.43
CA GLY A 171 -9.12 7.47 -8.68
C GLY A 171 -10.35 8.33 -8.41
N TYR A 172 -10.23 9.63 -8.62
CA TYR A 172 -11.38 10.54 -8.61
C TYR A 172 -12.13 10.36 -9.94
N ASN A 173 -13.23 9.60 -9.92
CA ASN A 173 -13.95 9.21 -11.13
C ASN A 173 -15.46 9.39 -10.94
N ASP A 174 -16.01 10.40 -11.61
CA ASP A 174 -17.45 10.71 -11.60
C ASP A 174 -18.28 9.70 -12.44
N GLY A 175 -17.64 8.69 -13.06
CA GLY A 175 -18.27 7.64 -13.88
C GLY A 175 -18.74 8.11 -15.26
N ARG A 176 -18.92 9.43 -15.41
CA ARG A 176 -19.15 10.16 -16.66
C ARG A 176 -18.17 11.33 -16.69
N GLY A 177 -18.09 12.02 -17.82
CA GLY A 177 -17.18 13.15 -17.94
C GLY A 177 -16.13 12.98 -19.02
N TYR A 178 -14.96 13.57 -18.78
CA TYR A 178 -13.78 13.40 -19.62
C TYR A 178 -12.55 13.07 -18.77
N TYR A 179 -11.58 12.44 -19.40
CA TYR A 179 -10.28 12.18 -18.80
C TYR A 179 -9.58 13.50 -18.50
N PHE A 180 -9.28 13.75 -17.23
CA PHE A 180 -8.59 14.96 -16.78
C PHE A 180 -7.10 14.70 -16.55
N ALA A 181 -6.78 13.67 -15.77
CA ALA A 181 -5.42 13.37 -15.38
C ALA A 181 -5.27 11.91 -14.89
N LYS A 182 -4.06 11.56 -14.46
CA LYS A 182 -3.79 10.39 -13.62
C LYS A 182 -3.28 10.85 -12.26
N ASP A 183 -3.72 10.16 -11.22
CA ASP A 183 -3.18 10.36 -9.88
C ASP A 183 -1.74 9.80 -9.77
N SER A 184 -1.12 9.97 -8.60
CA SER A 184 0.24 9.49 -8.32
C SER A 184 0.40 7.97 -8.44
N ASN A 185 -0.71 7.23 -8.35
CA ASN A 185 -0.78 5.78 -8.40
C ASN A 185 -1.22 5.27 -9.78
N GLY A 186 -1.41 6.17 -10.76
CA GLY A 186 -1.88 5.82 -12.11
C GLY A 186 -3.40 5.63 -12.22
N GLY A 187 -4.15 5.87 -11.15
CA GLY A 187 -5.61 5.91 -11.15
C GLY A 187 -6.11 7.03 -12.06
N LEU A 188 -7.14 6.72 -12.86
CA LEU A 188 -7.73 7.71 -13.76
C LEU A 188 -8.49 8.76 -12.96
N VAL A 189 -8.25 10.02 -13.29
CA VAL A 189 -9.07 11.15 -12.85
C VAL A 189 -10.03 11.47 -13.98
N ILE A 190 -11.30 11.14 -13.80
CA ILE A 190 -12.39 11.43 -14.74
C ILE A 190 -13.32 12.43 -14.07
N LEU A 191 -13.50 13.57 -14.71
CA LEU A 191 -14.29 14.68 -14.18
C LEU A 191 -15.52 14.94 -15.04
N ASP A 192 -16.67 15.06 -14.40
CA ASP A 192 -17.87 15.67 -14.97
C ASP A 192 -18.12 17.04 -14.36
N THR A 193 -17.70 18.08 -15.07
CA THR A 193 -17.83 19.48 -14.66
C THR A 193 -19.28 19.92 -14.46
N TRP A 194 -20.24 19.20 -15.07
CA TRP A 194 -21.67 19.49 -15.02
C TRP A 194 -22.42 18.73 -13.93
N GLU A 195 -21.75 17.86 -13.18
CA GLU A 195 -22.37 17.13 -12.08
C GLU A 195 -22.87 18.09 -10.98
N ARG A 196 -24.01 17.73 -10.36
CA ARG A 196 -24.66 18.49 -9.29
C ARG A 196 -25.05 17.54 -8.17
N GLY A 197 -24.61 17.83 -6.95
CA GLY A 197 -24.92 17.03 -5.76
C GLY A 197 -23.77 17.01 -4.75
N ASN A 198 -24.10 16.68 -3.49
CA ASN A 198 -23.16 16.67 -2.36
C ASN A 198 -22.30 17.96 -2.31
N ASP A 199 -20.99 17.83 -2.51
CA ASP A 199 -20.02 18.93 -2.46
C ASP A 199 -19.86 19.69 -3.79
N ARG A 200 -20.55 19.26 -4.86
CA ARG A 200 -20.51 19.88 -6.20
C ARG A 200 -21.67 20.87 -6.38
N THR A 201 -21.45 22.08 -5.87
CA THR A 201 -22.43 23.19 -5.92
C THR A 201 -22.37 24.03 -7.20
N ASN A 202 -21.22 24.03 -7.90
CA ASN A 202 -21.03 24.79 -9.14
C ASN A 202 -20.06 24.07 -10.12
N SER A 203 -19.96 24.60 -11.34
CA SER A 203 -19.05 24.12 -12.41
C SER A 203 -17.80 24.99 -12.58
N SER A 204 -17.47 25.83 -11.61
CA SER A 204 -16.41 26.82 -11.75
C SER A 204 -15.04 26.20 -11.41
N PHE A 205 -14.02 26.54 -12.20
CA PHE A 205 -12.63 26.15 -11.95
C PHE A 205 -11.77 27.36 -11.63
N VAL A 206 -10.82 27.17 -10.71
CA VAL A 206 -9.76 28.14 -10.44
C VAL A 206 -8.42 27.44 -10.69
N ILE A 207 -7.63 27.96 -11.62
CA ILE A 207 -6.33 27.40 -11.99
C ILE A 207 -5.26 28.43 -11.66
N MET A 208 -4.38 28.08 -10.72
CA MET A 208 -3.30 28.95 -10.23
C MET A 208 -1.95 28.25 -10.34
N GLY A 209 -0.88 29.02 -10.50
CA GLY A 209 0.48 28.50 -10.62
C GLY A 209 1.46 29.52 -11.18
N VAL A 210 2.76 29.26 -11.04
CA VAL A 210 3.85 30.11 -11.56
C VAL A 210 3.93 29.98 -13.10
N ALA A 211 4.58 30.93 -13.77
CA ALA A 211 4.85 30.83 -15.21
C ALA A 211 5.63 29.54 -15.54
N GLY A 212 5.32 28.90 -16.67
CA GLY A 212 6.00 27.68 -17.14
C GLY A 212 5.54 26.35 -16.51
N ILE A 213 4.65 26.35 -15.51
CA ILE A 213 4.21 25.11 -14.83
C ILE A 213 3.12 24.32 -15.58
N GLY A 214 2.67 24.83 -16.74
CA GLY A 214 1.66 24.16 -17.56
C GLY A 214 0.20 24.62 -17.35
N LYS A 215 -0.04 25.80 -16.74
CA LYS A 215 -1.39 26.37 -16.59
C LYS A 215 -2.16 26.41 -17.92
N SER A 216 -1.56 26.99 -18.95
CA SER A 216 -2.19 27.11 -20.28
C SER A 216 -2.45 25.75 -20.93
N THR A 217 -1.61 24.75 -20.63
CA THR A 217 -1.81 23.36 -21.09
C THR A 217 -3.06 22.74 -20.46
N VAL A 218 -3.24 22.90 -19.14
CA VAL A 218 -4.43 22.41 -18.43
C VAL A 218 -5.69 23.12 -18.90
N VAL A 219 -5.65 24.44 -19.06
CA VAL A 219 -6.78 25.23 -19.58
C VAL A 219 -7.19 24.77 -20.98
N LYS A 220 -6.23 24.60 -21.90
CA LYS A 220 -6.48 24.09 -23.25
C LYS A 220 -7.06 22.67 -23.24
N HIS A 221 -6.59 21.81 -22.33
CA HIS A 221 -7.13 20.46 -22.15
C HIS A 221 -8.60 20.45 -21.73
N ILE A 222 -8.96 21.27 -20.74
CA ILE A 222 -10.35 21.43 -20.27
C ILE A 222 -11.22 21.98 -21.40
N MET A 223 -10.77 23.06 -22.05
CA MET A 223 -11.50 23.69 -23.15
C MET A 223 -11.74 22.71 -24.29
N LEU A 224 -10.71 21.98 -24.73
CA LEU A 224 -10.87 20.99 -25.80
C LEU A 224 -11.87 19.89 -25.39
N SER A 225 -11.80 19.42 -24.16
CA SER A 225 -12.69 18.37 -23.65
C SER A 225 -14.16 18.82 -23.59
N GLU A 226 -14.40 20.05 -23.15
CA GLU A 226 -15.74 20.67 -23.15
C GLU A 226 -16.23 20.97 -24.56
N TYR A 227 -15.35 21.42 -25.46
CA TYR A 227 -15.69 21.65 -26.86
C TYR A 227 -16.16 20.37 -27.54
N MET A 228 -15.45 19.26 -27.31
CA MET A 228 -15.80 17.95 -27.84
C MET A 228 -17.14 17.43 -27.30
N LYS A 229 -17.55 17.87 -26.11
CA LYS A 229 -18.89 17.60 -25.55
C LYS A 229 -19.99 18.52 -26.08
N GLY A 230 -19.64 19.50 -26.93
CA GLY A 230 -20.59 20.45 -27.52
C GLY A 230 -20.80 21.73 -26.71
N THR A 231 -19.98 21.99 -25.68
CA THR A 231 -20.05 23.20 -24.87
C THR A 231 -19.52 24.39 -25.67
N LYS A 232 -20.25 25.52 -25.65
CA LYS A 232 -19.78 26.78 -26.24
C LYS A 232 -18.66 27.38 -25.38
N ILE A 233 -17.60 27.84 -26.03
CA ILE A 233 -16.41 28.35 -25.35
C ILE A 233 -16.20 29.82 -25.68
N LEU A 234 -16.03 30.63 -24.64
CA LEU A 234 -15.63 32.03 -24.73
C LEU A 234 -14.29 32.19 -24.00
N CYS A 235 -13.31 32.76 -24.69
CA CYS A 235 -11.98 33.00 -24.14
C CYS A 235 -11.72 34.50 -24.04
N ILE A 236 -11.20 34.92 -22.88
CA ILE A 236 -10.70 36.27 -22.67
C ILE A 236 -9.23 36.10 -22.29
N ASP A 237 -8.33 36.51 -23.18
CA ASP A 237 -6.90 36.39 -22.98
C ASP A 237 -6.26 37.79 -22.98
N PRO A 238 -5.91 38.34 -21.81
CA PRO A 238 -5.22 39.62 -21.71
C PRO A 238 -3.70 39.50 -21.96
N GLU A 239 -3.16 38.28 -22.05
CA GLU A 239 -1.75 38.00 -22.33
C GLU A 239 -1.58 37.75 -23.84
N SER A 240 -1.71 38.81 -24.66
CA SER A 240 -1.32 38.75 -26.09
C SER A 240 0.17 39.04 -26.28
#